data_AF-D8LQ95-F1
#
_entry.id   AF-D8LQ95-F1
#
_cell.length_a   1.000
_cell.length_b   1.000
_cell.length_c   1.000
_cell.angle_alpha   90.00
_cell.angle_beta   90.00
_cell.angle_gamma   90.00
#
_symmetry.space_group_name_H-M   'P 1'
#
loop_
_entity.id
_entity.type
_entity.pdbx_description
1 polymer ?
#
loop_
_entity_poly.entity_id
_entity_poly.type
_entity_poly.pdbx_seq_one_letter_code
_entity_poly.pdbx_strand_id
1 'polypeptide(L)'
;MVLGGRLSVATLLLSLPATASGFLIPSFCRGCTARAWCSAAAADRPPSADAARRRSRLPLKKEDLPDETLRQMADAGRALKELEEEYWKSLDPDEIAIEKKCAAGLACLKAGMLEKGCEYYTSAADLSPPSARTWPLGVILYYLGRYEEAAVRLDTDIRSFEKQFEECATDERIWQAAAWIRGAREAGADVEQVAAALPPLPISEPNALRRTVYNMFRGGPTPEDVQQVAKVGAGGIDYFGVDFFSEVFLGLYHDAHGNELEAETYILAACGNTYPNPDDLWYHTPRIHAKARNWTIPG
;
A
#
# COMPACT_ATOMS: atom_id res chain seq x y z
N MET A 1 -2.88 68.16 8.71
CA MET A 1 -3.75 67.55 7.68
C MET A 1 -3.98 66.10 8.13
N VAL A 2 -5.13 65.87 8.80
CA VAL A 2 -5.92 64.63 9.02
C VAL A 2 -5.13 63.28 8.96
N LEU A 3 -4.80 62.65 10.09
CA LEU A 3 -5.52 61.50 10.74
C LEU A 3 -5.77 60.33 9.75
N GLY A 4 -5.31 59.09 9.93
CA GLY A 4 -5.25 58.24 11.12
C GLY A 4 -6.19 57.03 10.91
N GLY A 5 -5.78 55.81 11.28
CA GLY A 5 -6.76 54.72 11.54
C GLY A 5 -6.42 53.33 11.00
N ARG A 6 -6.03 52.44 11.93
CA ARG A 6 -6.26 50.99 11.87
C ARG A 6 -7.78 50.72 11.91
N LEU A 7 -8.26 49.67 11.24
CA LEU A 7 -9.04 48.55 11.83
C LEU A 7 -9.75 47.68 10.78
N SER A 8 -9.82 46.40 11.15
CA SER A 8 -10.67 45.29 10.69
C SER A 8 -12.15 45.66 10.47
N VAL A 9 -12.84 44.86 9.63
CA VAL A 9 -14.24 44.32 9.73
C VAL A 9 -14.59 43.85 8.30
N ALA A 10 -14.61 42.55 8.03
CA ALA A 10 -15.80 41.69 8.08
C ALA A 10 -16.97 42.14 7.16
N THR A 11 -17.58 41.15 6.53
CA THR A 11 -18.90 41.19 5.87
C THR A 11 -18.92 41.60 4.38
N LEU A 12 -18.62 40.63 3.53
CA LEU A 12 -19.41 40.40 2.31
C LEU A 12 -19.53 38.89 2.07
N LEU A 13 -20.34 38.25 2.91
CA LEU A 13 -21.02 37.01 2.57
C LEU A 13 -22.20 37.39 1.68
N LEU A 14 -22.25 36.87 0.46
CA LEU A 14 -23.36 36.03 -0.01
C LEU A 14 -23.18 35.71 -1.50
N SER A 15 -23.44 34.43 -1.80
CA SER A 15 -23.65 33.82 -3.12
C SER A 15 -22.45 33.75 -4.07
N LEU A 16 -21.73 32.61 -4.04
CA LEU A 16 -21.47 31.72 -5.18
C LEU A 16 -20.86 30.39 -4.66
N PRO A 17 -21.18 29.24 -5.29
CA PRO A 17 -20.94 27.92 -4.70
C PRO A 17 -19.46 27.51 -4.75
N ALA A 18 -19.03 26.88 -3.66
CA ALA A 18 -17.71 26.32 -3.47
C ALA A 18 -17.49 25.07 -4.35
N THR A 19 -16.96 25.25 -5.56
CA THR A 19 -16.33 24.17 -6.33
C THR A 19 -15.20 24.74 -7.17
N ALA A 20 -13.98 24.71 -6.61
CA ALA A 20 -12.69 24.60 -7.33
C ALA A 20 -11.56 24.95 -6.35
N SER A 21 -11.45 24.20 -5.25
CA SER A 21 -10.17 24.10 -4.55
C SER A 21 -9.24 23.29 -5.44
N GLY A 22 -8.08 23.86 -5.75
CA GLY A 22 -7.09 23.29 -6.65
C GLY A 22 -6.79 21.83 -6.33
N PHE A 23 -7.04 20.97 -7.32
CA PHE A 23 -6.55 19.61 -7.33
C PHE A 23 -5.07 19.64 -7.70
N LEU A 24 -4.19 19.54 -6.71
CA LEU A 24 -2.89 18.90 -6.92
C LEU A 24 -3.19 17.42 -7.13
N ILE A 25 -3.21 16.99 -8.39
CA ILE A 25 -3.35 15.58 -8.78
C ILE A 25 -2.04 14.89 -8.36
N PRO A 26 -2.05 13.93 -7.42
CA PRO A 26 -0.86 13.13 -7.14
C PRO A 26 -0.55 12.28 -8.37
N SER A 27 0.73 12.16 -8.73
CA SER A 27 1.16 11.28 -9.83
C SER A 27 0.73 9.83 -9.52
N PHE A 28 -0.18 9.30 -10.34
CA PHE A 28 -0.74 7.97 -10.22
C PHE A 28 0.13 6.96 -10.96
N CYS A 29 1.14 6.42 -10.28
CA CYS A 29 1.76 5.20 -10.75
C CYS A 29 0.71 4.08 -10.70
N ARG A 30 0.38 3.49 -11.86
CA ARG A 30 -0.73 2.53 -12.06
C ARG A 30 -0.57 1.18 -11.32
N GLY A 31 0.24 1.12 -10.27
CA GLY A 31 0.45 -0.10 -9.46
C GLY A 31 0.46 0.11 -7.95
N CYS A 32 0.18 1.32 -7.44
CA CYS A 32 0.24 1.60 -6.01
C CYS A 32 -0.89 2.56 -5.58
N THR A 33 -2.11 2.04 -5.49
CA THR A 33 -3.27 2.82 -5.03
C THR A 33 -3.59 2.50 -3.58
N ALA A 34 -3.14 3.36 -2.67
CA ALA A 34 -3.73 3.46 -1.34
C ALA A 34 -4.01 4.92 -1.04
N ARG A 35 -5.21 5.39 -1.40
CA ARG A 35 -5.81 6.59 -0.81
C ARG A 35 -7.27 6.30 -0.54
N ALA A 36 -7.58 5.94 0.71
CA ALA A 36 -8.94 5.95 1.22
C ALA A 36 -9.08 7.13 2.18
N TRP A 37 -9.86 8.13 1.76
CA TRP A 37 -10.16 9.32 2.53
C TRP A 37 -10.99 9.00 3.79
N CYS A 38 -10.63 9.64 4.90
CA CYS A 38 -11.43 9.68 6.13
C CYS A 38 -12.76 10.44 5.93
N SER A 39 -13.86 9.81 6.33
CA SER A 39 -15.00 10.51 6.91
C SER A 39 -15.64 9.61 7.96
N ALA A 40 -15.25 9.83 9.22
CA ALA A 40 -15.89 9.22 10.38
C ALA A 40 -17.20 9.95 10.68
N ALA A 41 -18.33 9.30 10.40
CA ALA A 41 -19.60 9.56 11.08
C ALA A 41 -20.59 8.43 10.81
N ALA A 42 -20.64 7.42 11.70
CA ALA A 42 -21.86 6.70 12.12
C ALA A 42 -21.48 5.44 12.91
N ALA A 43 -21.17 5.60 14.21
CA ALA A 43 -21.23 4.50 15.16
C ALA A 43 -22.50 4.68 15.99
N ASP A 44 -23.46 3.76 15.79
CA ASP A 44 -24.41 3.22 16.78
C ASP A 44 -25.67 2.70 16.08
N ARG A 45 -25.57 1.50 15.49
CA ARG A 45 -26.71 0.57 15.40
C ARG A 45 -26.22 -0.85 15.62
N PRO A 46 -26.90 -1.66 16.46
CA PRO A 46 -26.58 -3.07 16.58
C PRO A 46 -26.86 -3.79 15.25
N PRO A 47 -26.10 -4.85 14.92
CA PRO A 47 -26.28 -5.57 13.66
C PRO A 47 -27.67 -6.23 13.63
N SER A 48 -28.52 -5.80 12.70
CA SER A 48 -29.80 -6.48 12.45
C SER A 48 -29.56 -7.82 11.76
N ALA A 49 -30.57 -8.69 11.80
CA ALA A 49 -30.63 -9.98 11.11
C ALA A 49 -30.36 -9.92 9.59
N ASP A 50 -30.18 -8.74 9.00
CA ASP A 50 -29.78 -8.54 7.60
C ASP A 50 -28.32 -8.89 7.30
N ALA A 51 -27.43 -8.89 8.30
CA ALA A 51 -26.02 -9.23 8.10
C ALA A 51 -25.84 -10.69 7.63
N ALA A 52 -26.69 -11.61 8.13
CA ALA A 52 -26.68 -13.01 7.71
C ALA A 52 -27.26 -13.23 6.30
N ARG A 53 -28.19 -12.38 5.84
CA ARG A 53 -28.77 -12.44 4.48
C ARG A 53 -27.85 -11.91 3.38
N ARG A 54 -26.84 -11.09 3.73
CA ARG A 54 -25.84 -10.59 2.75
C ARG A 54 -24.82 -11.65 2.33
N ARG A 55 -24.59 -12.68 3.17
CA ARG A 55 -23.61 -13.76 2.89
C ARG A 55 -24.05 -14.75 1.81
N SER A 56 -25.31 -14.73 1.37
CA SER A 56 -25.87 -15.74 0.44
C SER A 56 -26.24 -15.21 -0.95
N ARG A 57 -25.90 -13.96 -1.31
CA ARG A 57 -26.13 -13.49 -2.68
C ARG A 57 -24.95 -13.89 -3.55
N LEU A 58 -25.17 -14.85 -4.44
CA LEU A 58 -24.33 -15.04 -5.62
C LEU A 58 -24.13 -13.68 -6.31
N PRO A 59 -22.93 -13.38 -6.82
CA PRO A 59 -22.69 -12.13 -7.53
C PRO A 59 -23.73 -11.98 -8.65
N LEU A 60 -24.42 -10.83 -8.68
CA LEU A 60 -25.35 -10.50 -9.76
C LEU A 60 -24.59 -10.59 -11.08
N LYS A 61 -25.10 -11.36 -12.04
CA LYS A 61 -24.49 -11.41 -13.37
C LYS A 61 -24.76 -10.09 -14.05
N LYS A 62 -23.83 -9.65 -14.90
CA LYS A 62 -23.94 -8.39 -15.63
C LYS A 62 -25.22 -8.34 -16.47
N GLU A 63 -25.66 -9.50 -16.98
CA GLU A 63 -26.91 -9.64 -17.74
C GLU A 63 -28.18 -9.37 -16.91
N ASP A 64 -28.10 -9.47 -15.58
CA ASP A 64 -29.23 -9.29 -14.66
C ASP A 64 -29.33 -7.84 -14.13
N LEU A 65 -28.41 -6.96 -14.52
CA LEU A 65 -28.37 -5.57 -14.08
C LEU A 65 -29.36 -4.71 -14.88
N PRO A 66 -30.03 -3.72 -14.26
CA PRO A 66 -30.88 -2.78 -14.97
C PRO A 66 -30.11 -2.03 -16.08
N ASP A 67 -30.78 -1.74 -17.20
CA ASP A 67 -30.20 -0.99 -18.32
C ASP A 67 -29.59 0.35 -17.91
N GLU A 68 -30.21 1.04 -16.94
CA GLU A 68 -29.69 2.28 -16.37
C GLU A 68 -28.34 2.08 -15.68
N THR A 69 -28.20 1.00 -14.90
CA THR A 69 -26.94 0.62 -14.25
C THR A 69 -25.87 0.28 -15.28
N LEU A 70 -26.23 -0.46 -16.34
CA LEU A 70 -25.30 -0.77 -17.43
C LEU A 70 -24.81 0.50 -18.16
N ARG A 71 -25.69 1.48 -18.39
CA ARG A 71 -25.33 2.78 -18.97
C ARG A 71 -24.41 3.57 -18.03
N GLN A 72 -24.74 3.67 -16.74
CA GLN A 72 -23.90 4.34 -15.74
C GLN A 72 -22.49 3.73 -15.67
N MET A 73 -22.37 2.40 -15.70
CA MET A 73 -21.07 1.71 -15.75
C MET A 73 -20.31 2.02 -17.04
N ALA A 74 -20.99 2.07 -18.19
CA ALA A 74 -20.38 2.42 -19.46
C ALA A 74 -19.91 3.88 -19.48
N ASP A 75 -20.66 4.80 -18.89
CA ASP A 75 -20.33 6.23 -18.79
C ASP A 75 -19.14 6.44 -17.86
N ALA A 76 -19.14 5.79 -16.69
CA ALA A 76 -17.99 5.77 -15.78
C ALA A 76 -16.73 5.19 -16.45
N GLY A 77 -16.88 4.12 -17.24
CA GLY A 77 -15.77 3.54 -18.00
C GLY A 77 -15.22 4.47 -19.08
N ARG A 78 -16.04 5.32 -19.70
CA ARG A 78 -15.56 6.36 -20.64
C ARG A 78 -14.86 7.49 -19.91
N ALA A 79 -15.45 8.01 -18.83
CA ALA A 79 -14.83 9.04 -18.01
C ALA A 79 -13.46 8.61 -17.46
N LEU A 80 -13.31 7.34 -17.05
CA LEU A 80 -12.02 6.80 -16.61
C LEU A 80 -10.97 6.85 -17.74
N LYS A 81 -11.33 6.45 -18.96
CA LYS A 81 -10.41 6.52 -20.10
C LYS A 81 -9.99 7.94 -20.44
N GLU A 82 -10.92 8.89 -20.37
CA GLU A 82 -10.64 10.31 -20.60
C GLU A 82 -9.67 10.86 -19.55
N LEU A 83 -9.90 10.56 -18.27
CA LEU A 83 -8.99 10.93 -17.18
C LEU A 83 -7.60 10.29 -17.34
N GLU A 84 -7.55 9.03 -17.75
CA GLU A 84 -6.30 8.34 -18.03
C GLU A 84 -5.51 8.99 -19.17
N GLU A 85 -6.19 9.37 -20.25
CA GLU A 85 -5.56 10.09 -21.38
C GLU A 85 -5.06 11.48 -20.95
N GLU A 86 -5.83 12.20 -20.14
CA GLU A 86 -5.42 13.49 -19.60
C GLU A 86 -4.19 13.36 -18.69
N TYR A 87 -4.17 12.33 -17.83
CA TYR A 87 -3.00 12.01 -17.01
C TYR A 87 -1.76 11.73 -17.87
N TRP A 88 -1.84 10.88 -18.89
CA TRP A 88 -0.69 10.62 -19.76
C TRP A 88 -0.19 11.85 -20.51
N LYS A 89 -1.09 12.79 -20.84
CA LYS A 89 -0.74 14.06 -21.48
C LYS A 89 -0.10 15.06 -20.52
N SER A 90 -0.33 14.94 -19.22
CA SER A 90 0.25 15.84 -18.21
C SER A 90 1.66 15.45 -17.78
N LEU A 91 2.06 14.20 -18.02
CA LEU A 91 3.39 13.68 -17.68
C LEU A 91 4.47 14.18 -18.64
N ASP A 92 5.66 14.43 -18.10
CA ASP A 92 6.86 14.67 -18.91
C ASP A 92 7.44 13.36 -19.51
N PRO A 93 8.39 13.44 -20.47
CA PRO A 93 8.97 12.25 -21.09
C PRO A 93 9.64 11.27 -20.12
N ASP A 94 10.25 11.75 -19.04
CA ASP A 94 10.93 10.91 -18.05
C ASP A 94 9.90 10.22 -17.16
N GLU A 95 8.86 10.92 -16.72
CA GLU A 95 7.71 10.34 -16.02
C GLU A 95 7.03 9.23 -16.84
N ILE A 96 6.81 9.47 -18.13
CA ILE A 96 6.27 8.44 -19.06
C ILE A 96 7.22 7.23 -19.15
N ALA A 97 8.53 7.47 -19.21
CA ALA A 97 9.52 6.41 -19.29
C ALA A 97 9.58 5.58 -18.00
N ILE A 98 9.43 6.21 -16.83
CA ILE A 98 9.35 5.56 -15.53
C ILE A 98 8.11 4.68 -15.44
N GLU A 99 6.92 5.20 -15.76
CA GLU A 99 5.68 4.44 -15.72
C GLU A 99 5.75 3.18 -16.60
N LYS A 100 6.30 3.31 -17.82
CA LYS A 100 6.50 2.18 -18.73
C LYS A 100 7.44 1.12 -18.15
N LYS A 101 8.51 1.54 -17.48
CA LYS A 101 9.47 0.64 -16.83
C LYS A 101 8.85 -0.04 -15.61
N CYS A 102 8.14 0.69 -14.76
CA CYS A 102 7.42 0.11 -13.62
C CYS A 102 6.38 -0.93 -14.08
N ALA A 103 5.62 -0.64 -15.13
CA ALA A 103 4.68 -1.60 -15.71
C ALA A 103 5.38 -2.86 -16.24
N ALA A 104 6.50 -2.72 -16.95
CA ALA A 104 7.30 -3.84 -17.43
C ALA A 104 7.91 -4.66 -16.27
N GLY A 105 8.38 -3.97 -15.22
CA GLY A 105 8.88 -4.58 -14.00
C GLY A 105 7.80 -5.41 -13.32
N LEU A 106 6.62 -4.84 -13.08
CA LEU A 106 5.48 -5.54 -12.50
C LEU A 106 5.08 -6.77 -13.33
N ALA A 107 5.05 -6.67 -14.66
CA ALA A 107 4.79 -7.82 -15.53
C ALA A 107 5.83 -8.95 -15.36
N CYS A 108 7.10 -8.60 -15.17
CA CYS A 108 8.16 -9.57 -14.87
C CYS A 108 7.94 -10.23 -13.50
N LEU A 109 7.54 -9.46 -12.48
CA LEU A 109 7.23 -10.01 -11.16
C LEU A 109 6.05 -10.98 -11.18
N LYS A 110 4.98 -10.64 -11.92
CA LYS A 110 3.83 -11.54 -12.15
C LYS A 110 4.26 -12.86 -12.80
N ALA A 111 5.26 -12.82 -13.69
CA ALA A 111 5.85 -14.01 -14.30
C ALA A 111 6.86 -14.74 -13.38
N GLY A 112 7.23 -14.15 -12.23
CA GLY A 112 8.28 -14.63 -11.31
C GLY A 112 9.69 -14.48 -11.85
N MET A 113 9.92 -13.52 -12.75
CA MET A 113 11.24 -13.14 -13.26
C MET A 113 11.80 -12.00 -12.39
N LEU A 114 12.32 -12.34 -11.20
CA LEU A 114 12.74 -11.34 -10.20
C LEU A 114 13.89 -10.48 -10.68
N GLU A 115 14.91 -11.06 -11.30
CA GLU A 115 16.11 -10.36 -11.79
C GLU A 115 15.75 -9.36 -12.88
N LYS A 116 14.93 -9.78 -13.85
CA LYS A 116 14.44 -8.88 -14.91
C LYS A 116 13.53 -7.79 -14.37
N GLY A 117 12.71 -8.10 -13.37
CA GLY A 117 11.94 -7.10 -12.63
C GLY A 117 12.86 -6.07 -11.97
N CYS A 118 13.92 -6.53 -11.32
CA CYS A 118 14.94 -5.69 -10.68
C CYS A 118 15.59 -4.74 -11.70
N GLU A 119 15.96 -5.23 -12.89
CA GLU A 119 16.55 -4.41 -13.96
C GLU A 119 15.61 -3.27 -14.39
N TYR A 120 14.32 -3.56 -14.60
CA TYR A 120 13.35 -2.54 -14.97
C TYR A 120 13.14 -1.49 -13.88
N TYR A 121 12.99 -1.92 -12.62
CA TYR A 121 12.80 -0.98 -11.50
C TYR A 121 14.08 -0.19 -11.17
N THR A 122 15.26 -0.78 -11.37
CA THR A 122 16.54 -0.05 -11.29
C THR A 122 16.63 1.00 -12.38
N SER A 123 16.31 0.62 -13.62
CA SER A 123 16.29 1.57 -14.74
C SER A 123 15.24 2.68 -14.55
N ALA A 124 14.14 2.41 -13.82
CA ALA A 124 13.13 3.42 -13.48
C ALA A 124 13.66 4.37 -12.40
N ALA A 125 14.33 3.80 -11.39
CA ALA A 125 14.98 4.55 -10.34
C ALA A 125 16.06 5.52 -10.83
N ASP A 126 16.86 5.11 -11.82
CA ASP A 126 17.95 5.92 -12.36
C ASP A 126 17.46 7.16 -13.12
N LEU A 127 16.21 7.13 -13.61
CA LEU A 127 15.54 8.26 -14.24
C LEU A 127 14.88 9.20 -13.22
N SER A 128 14.73 8.76 -11.97
CA SER A 128 13.65 9.24 -11.10
C SER A 128 13.83 10.70 -10.66
N PRO A 129 12.85 11.59 -10.91
CA PRO A 129 12.63 12.74 -10.04
C PRO A 129 12.17 12.25 -8.64
N PRO A 130 12.18 13.10 -7.59
CA PRO A 130 11.84 12.69 -6.23
C PRO A 130 10.45 12.04 -6.06
N SER A 131 9.54 12.24 -7.01
CA SER A 131 8.14 11.81 -6.94
C SER A 131 7.86 10.38 -7.39
N ALA A 132 8.79 9.72 -8.10
CA ALA A 132 8.51 8.39 -8.64
C ALA A 132 8.61 7.30 -7.57
N ARG A 133 7.54 6.51 -7.39
CA ARG A 133 7.48 5.45 -6.39
C ARG A 133 8.14 4.18 -6.90
N THR A 134 9.40 4.01 -6.53
CA THR A 134 10.25 2.85 -6.89
C THR A 134 10.49 1.87 -5.77
N TRP A 135 9.75 1.99 -4.65
CA TRP A 135 9.80 1.08 -3.51
C TRP A 135 9.66 -0.42 -3.87
N PRO A 136 8.98 -0.86 -4.96
CA PRO A 136 9.01 -2.27 -5.34
C PRO A 136 10.42 -2.81 -5.57
N LEU A 137 11.39 -1.96 -5.93
CA LEU A 137 12.79 -2.37 -6.05
C LEU A 137 13.33 -2.94 -4.74
N GLY A 138 13.03 -2.30 -3.60
CA GLY A 138 13.43 -2.79 -2.29
C GLY A 138 12.86 -4.18 -1.99
N VAL A 139 11.58 -4.40 -2.32
CA VAL A 139 10.90 -5.70 -2.19
C VAL A 139 11.54 -6.77 -3.07
N ILE A 140 11.89 -6.43 -4.31
CA ILE A 140 12.54 -7.36 -5.23
C ILE A 140 13.93 -7.76 -4.71
N LEU A 141 14.71 -6.77 -4.26
CA LEU A 141 16.03 -7.00 -3.67
C LEU A 141 15.95 -7.92 -2.45
N TYR A 142 14.92 -7.78 -1.62
CA TYR A 142 14.64 -8.71 -0.52
C TYR A 142 14.46 -10.15 -1.01
N TYR A 143 13.65 -10.37 -2.05
CA TYR A 143 13.44 -11.72 -2.59
C TYR A 143 14.68 -12.30 -3.27
N LEU A 144 15.54 -11.46 -3.84
CA LEU A 144 16.84 -11.84 -4.41
C LEU A 144 17.92 -12.11 -3.35
N GLY A 145 17.60 -11.99 -2.06
CA GLY A 145 18.57 -12.18 -0.96
C GLY A 145 19.57 -11.03 -0.79
N ARG A 146 19.34 -9.89 -1.45
CA ARG A 146 20.20 -8.69 -1.41
C ARG A 146 19.70 -7.75 -0.33
N TYR A 147 19.72 -8.21 0.92
CA TYR A 147 18.99 -7.56 2.03
C TYR A 147 19.52 -6.17 2.41
N GLU A 148 20.84 -5.98 2.45
CA GLU A 148 21.43 -4.67 2.74
C GLU A 148 21.05 -3.65 1.65
N GLU A 149 21.16 -4.05 0.38
CA GLU A 149 20.77 -3.22 -0.75
C GLU A 149 19.27 -2.89 -0.73
N ALA A 150 18.43 -3.86 -0.36
CA ALA A 150 16.99 -3.65 -0.18
C ALA A 150 16.71 -2.58 0.88
N ALA A 151 17.37 -2.67 2.04
CA ALA A 151 17.13 -1.78 3.15
C ALA A 151 17.63 -0.35 2.88
N VAL A 152 18.78 -0.20 2.22
CA VAL A 152 19.30 1.09 1.75
C VAL A 152 18.39 1.69 0.68
N ARG A 153 17.87 0.87 -0.23
CA ARG A 153 16.94 1.33 -1.25
C ARG A 153 15.66 1.88 -0.63
N LEU A 154 15.07 1.12 0.29
CA LEU A 154 13.84 1.53 0.98
C LEU A 154 14.06 2.80 1.81
N ASP A 155 15.24 3.01 2.40
CA ASP A 155 15.57 4.27 3.10
C ASP A 155 15.41 5.49 2.19
N THR A 156 15.85 5.36 0.93
CA THR A 156 15.73 6.43 -0.06
C THR A 156 14.27 6.69 -0.41
N ASP A 157 13.49 5.63 -0.67
CA ASP A 157 12.07 5.75 -0.98
C ASP A 157 11.27 6.34 0.21
N ILE A 158 11.56 5.91 1.45
CA ILE A 158 10.97 6.43 2.70
C ILE A 158 11.22 7.93 2.82
N ARG A 159 12.48 8.37 2.71
CA ARG A 159 12.82 9.80 2.84
C ARG A 159 12.14 10.66 1.80
N SER A 160 12.06 10.17 0.56
CA SER A 160 11.40 10.92 -0.51
C SER A 160 9.90 11.03 -0.26
N PHE A 161 9.25 9.92 0.09
CA PHE A 161 7.82 9.87 0.37
C PHE A 161 7.44 10.75 1.56
N GLU A 162 8.10 10.58 2.71
CA GLU A 162 7.77 11.32 3.93
C GLU A 162 8.00 12.83 3.76
N LYS A 163 9.03 13.23 3.00
CA LYS A 163 9.28 14.63 2.66
C LYS A 163 8.22 15.21 1.74
N GLN A 164 7.76 14.43 0.76
CA GLN A 164 6.83 14.92 -0.25
C GLN A 164 5.39 14.98 0.25
N PHE A 165 4.96 13.98 1.02
CA PHE A 165 3.57 13.81 1.41
C PHE A 165 3.29 14.16 2.87
N GLU A 166 4.34 14.34 3.69
CA GLU A 166 4.20 14.55 5.15
C GLU A 166 3.39 13.42 5.83
N GLU A 167 3.39 12.23 5.21
CA GLU A 167 2.74 11.01 5.67
C GLU A 167 3.81 9.97 6.00
N CYS A 168 3.57 9.07 6.96
CA CYS A 168 4.54 8.03 7.30
C CYS A 168 4.59 6.93 6.23
N ALA A 169 5.78 6.60 5.75
CA ALA A 169 6.01 5.51 4.78
C ALA A 169 6.07 4.15 5.49
N THR A 170 5.04 3.81 6.27
CA THR A 170 5.11 2.67 7.21
C THR A 170 5.26 1.33 6.49
N ASP A 171 4.65 1.17 5.31
CA ASP A 171 4.76 -0.08 4.54
C ASP A 171 6.21 -0.30 4.07
N GLU A 172 6.84 0.74 3.53
CA GLU A 172 8.25 0.74 3.13
C GLU A 172 9.17 0.51 4.35
N ARG A 173 8.85 1.09 5.51
CA ARG A 173 9.58 0.87 6.77
C ARG A 173 9.46 -0.57 7.28
N ILE A 174 8.29 -1.21 7.14
CA ILE A 174 8.10 -2.63 7.49
C ILE A 174 8.99 -3.51 6.60
N TRP A 175 9.01 -3.26 5.29
CA TRP A 175 9.91 -3.97 4.37
C TRP A 175 11.38 -3.73 4.70
N GLN A 176 11.75 -2.49 5.06
CA GLN A 176 13.12 -2.16 5.45
C GLN A 176 13.53 -2.89 6.73
N ALA A 177 12.65 -2.96 7.72
CA ALA A 177 12.88 -3.69 8.95
C ALA A 177 13.06 -5.19 8.68
N ALA A 178 12.20 -5.79 7.86
CA ALA A 178 12.33 -7.19 7.44
C ALA A 178 13.66 -7.45 6.74
N ALA A 179 14.09 -6.55 5.85
CA ALA A 179 15.38 -6.64 5.18
C ALA A 179 16.56 -6.57 6.16
N TRP A 180 16.56 -5.62 7.10
CA TRP A 180 17.62 -5.53 8.11
C TRP A 180 17.68 -6.77 9.00
N ILE A 181 16.54 -7.23 9.51
CA ILE A 181 16.46 -8.41 10.37
C ILE A 181 16.91 -9.66 9.65
N ARG A 182 16.44 -9.87 8.42
CA ARG A 182 16.84 -11.03 7.65
C ARG A 182 18.32 -10.99 7.26
N GLY A 183 18.80 -9.84 6.81
CA GLY A 183 20.23 -9.65 6.52
C GLY A 183 21.12 -9.96 7.72
N ALA A 184 20.72 -9.50 8.91
CA ALA A 184 21.40 -9.80 10.16
C ALA A 184 21.40 -11.31 10.46
N ARG A 185 20.24 -11.97 10.33
CA ARG A 185 20.10 -13.42 10.54
C ARG A 185 21.02 -14.22 9.62
N GLU A 186 21.01 -13.92 8.32
CA GLU A 186 21.82 -14.63 7.31
C GLU A 186 23.33 -14.36 7.50
N ALA A 187 23.69 -13.21 8.07
CA ALA A 187 25.06 -12.88 8.46
C ALA A 187 25.49 -13.47 9.83
N GLY A 188 24.59 -14.13 10.56
CA GLY A 188 24.85 -14.63 11.92
C GLY A 188 25.01 -13.53 12.97
N ALA A 189 24.44 -12.35 12.72
CA ALA A 189 24.46 -11.22 13.63
C ALA A 189 23.30 -11.27 14.66
N ASP A 190 23.38 -10.42 15.68
CA ASP A 190 22.37 -10.31 16.72
C ASP A 190 21.11 -9.60 16.18
N VAL A 191 20.07 -10.40 15.92
CA VAL A 191 18.78 -9.92 15.40
C VAL A 191 18.05 -9.03 16.42
N GLU A 192 18.15 -9.31 17.72
CA GLU A 192 17.49 -8.51 18.76
C GLU A 192 18.13 -7.12 18.86
N GLN A 193 19.46 -7.05 18.75
CA GLN A 193 20.17 -5.79 18.69
C GLN A 193 19.75 -4.96 17.47
N VAL A 194 19.62 -5.59 16.30
CA VAL A 194 19.17 -4.92 15.07
C VAL A 194 17.72 -4.42 15.22
N ALA A 195 16.82 -5.25 15.75
CA ALA A 195 15.43 -4.88 16.02
C ALA A 195 15.33 -3.66 16.98
N ALA A 196 16.10 -3.67 18.06
CA ALA A 196 16.13 -2.57 19.04
C ALA A 196 16.70 -1.27 18.46
N ALA A 197 17.58 -1.36 17.45
CA ALA A 197 18.19 -0.20 16.78
C ALA A 197 17.29 0.44 15.70
N LEU A 198 16.21 -0.23 15.28
CA LEU A 198 15.26 0.32 14.30
C LEU A 198 14.62 1.62 14.84
N PRO A 199 14.58 2.70 14.03
CA PRO A 199 14.13 4.00 14.50
C PRO A 199 12.63 3.99 14.84
N PRO A 200 12.16 4.82 15.79
CA PRO A 200 10.73 5.04 15.96
C PRO A 200 10.14 5.70 14.71
N LEU A 201 8.82 5.56 14.52
CA LEU A 201 8.10 6.26 13.44
C LEU A 201 8.20 7.78 13.67
N PRO A 202 8.77 8.55 12.73
CA PRO A 202 8.96 10.00 12.91
C PRO A 202 7.65 10.77 12.73
N ILE A 203 6.69 10.19 12.00
CA ILE A 203 5.36 10.73 11.73
C ILE A 203 4.35 9.74 12.30
N SER A 204 3.26 10.24 12.90
CA SER A 204 2.22 9.39 13.48
C SER A 204 1.54 8.57 12.38
N GLU A 205 1.71 7.25 12.40
CA GLU A 205 0.97 6.31 11.57
C GLU A 205 -0.46 6.13 12.11
N PRO A 206 -1.52 6.62 11.45
CA PRO A 206 -2.90 6.49 11.94
C PRO A 206 -3.41 5.05 11.92
N ASN A 207 -2.95 4.21 11.00
CA ASN A 207 -3.37 2.82 10.85
C ASN A 207 -2.79 1.97 11.99
N ALA A 208 -3.67 1.53 12.89
CA ALA A 208 -3.29 0.75 14.06
C ALA A 208 -2.60 -0.57 13.68
N LEU A 209 -3.03 -1.23 12.59
CA LEU A 209 -2.39 -2.46 12.12
C LEU A 209 -0.93 -2.19 11.71
N ARG A 210 -0.70 -1.24 10.80
CA ARG A 210 0.65 -0.88 10.31
C ARG A 210 1.58 -0.45 11.45
N ARG A 211 1.08 0.40 12.36
CA ARG A 211 1.82 0.84 13.55
C ARG A 211 2.18 -0.34 14.47
N THR A 212 1.27 -1.28 14.68
CA THR A 212 1.51 -2.46 15.53
C THR A 212 2.51 -3.39 14.89
N VAL A 213 2.37 -3.66 13.58
CA VAL A 213 3.32 -4.46 12.80
C VAL A 213 4.72 -3.87 12.85
N TYR A 214 4.88 -2.57 12.56
CA TYR A 214 6.21 -1.96 12.59
C TYR A 214 6.85 -2.05 13.98
N ASN A 215 6.08 -1.83 15.05
CA ASN A 215 6.58 -1.97 16.40
C ASN A 215 6.89 -3.43 16.80
N MET A 216 6.22 -4.42 16.20
CA MET A 216 6.56 -5.84 16.39
C MET A 216 7.96 -6.14 15.86
N PHE A 217 8.34 -5.62 14.68
CA PHE A 217 9.72 -5.70 14.17
C PHE A 217 10.76 -5.02 15.07
N ARG A 218 10.34 -4.08 15.93
CA ARG A 218 11.23 -3.39 16.89
C ARG A 218 11.36 -4.13 18.23
N GLY A 219 10.81 -5.35 18.34
CA GLY A 219 10.81 -6.14 19.57
C GLY A 219 9.72 -5.75 20.58
N GLY A 220 8.66 -5.07 20.12
CA GLY A 220 7.55 -4.62 20.96
C GLY A 220 6.38 -5.63 21.01
N PRO A 221 5.23 -5.33 20.37
CA PRO A 221 4.06 -6.22 20.32
C PRO A 221 4.35 -7.61 19.75
N THR A 222 3.49 -8.59 20.05
CA THR A 222 3.59 -9.97 19.54
C THR A 222 2.72 -10.19 18.29
N PRO A 223 2.89 -11.30 17.55
CA PRO A 223 1.96 -11.70 16.48
C PRO A 223 0.49 -11.74 16.92
N GLU A 224 0.21 -12.16 18.15
CA GLU A 224 -1.14 -12.19 18.73
C GLU A 224 -1.72 -10.78 18.88
N ASP A 225 -0.90 -9.79 19.23
CA ASP A 225 -1.34 -8.39 19.29
C ASP A 225 -1.74 -7.88 17.90
N VAL A 226 -0.97 -8.22 16.85
CA VAL A 226 -1.31 -7.89 15.46
C VAL A 226 -2.64 -8.51 15.06
N GLN A 227 -2.85 -9.79 15.39
CA GLN A 227 -4.11 -10.47 15.14
C GLN A 227 -5.28 -9.84 15.92
N GLN A 228 -5.06 -9.41 17.16
CA GLN A 228 -6.09 -8.75 17.96
C GLN A 228 -6.48 -7.41 17.36
N VAL A 229 -5.51 -6.62 16.90
CA VAL A 229 -5.75 -5.36 16.18
C VAL A 229 -6.50 -5.62 14.87
N ALA A 230 -6.11 -6.64 14.11
CA ALA A 230 -6.79 -7.04 12.88
C ALA A 230 -8.25 -7.41 13.15
N LYS A 231 -8.53 -8.25 14.16
CA LYS A 231 -9.90 -8.63 14.56
C LYS A 231 -10.78 -7.44 14.95
N VAL A 232 -10.23 -6.46 15.68
CA VAL A 232 -10.96 -5.25 16.06
C VAL A 232 -11.26 -4.39 14.82
N GLY A 233 -10.29 -4.24 13.91
CA GLY A 233 -10.47 -3.54 12.65
C GLY A 233 -11.45 -4.23 11.69
N ALA A 234 -11.51 -5.57 11.76
CA ALA A 234 -12.36 -6.43 10.94
C ALA A 234 -13.79 -6.62 11.49
N GLY A 235 -14.16 -5.99 12.62
CA GLY A 235 -15.50 -6.06 13.23
C GLY A 235 -16.67 -5.54 12.36
N GLY A 236 -16.45 -5.30 11.06
CA GLY A 236 -17.41 -4.88 10.03
C GLY A 236 -17.19 -5.62 8.69
N ILE A 237 -17.37 -4.93 7.57
CA ILE A 237 -16.94 -5.40 6.23
C ILE A 237 -15.46 -5.05 6.09
N ASP A 238 -14.61 -5.98 5.66
CA ASP A 238 -13.19 -5.74 5.38
C ASP A 238 -13.00 -4.87 4.14
N TYR A 239 -13.32 -3.57 4.26
CA TYR A 239 -13.18 -2.59 3.18
C TYR A 239 -11.73 -2.21 2.90
N PHE A 240 -10.81 -2.53 3.81
CA PHE A 240 -9.44 -2.01 3.78
C PHE A 240 -8.37 -3.09 3.63
N GLY A 241 -8.77 -4.36 3.50
CA GLY A 241 -7.85 -5.49 3.41
C GLY A 241 -7.09 -5.72 4.71
N VAL A 242 -7.71 -5.48 5.87
CA VAL A 242 -7.07 -5.62 7.19
C VAL A 242 -6.60 -7.06 7.39
N ASP A 243 -7.44 -8.04 7.04
CA ASP A 243 -7.08 -9.46 7.12
C ASP A 243 -5.90 -9.74 6.19
N PHE A 244 -6.00 -9.30 4.93
CA PHE A 244 -4.96 -9.46 3.91
C PHE A 244 -3.61 -8.87 4.36
N PHE A 245 -3.58 -7.61 4.81
CA PHE A 245 -2.35 -6.96 5.23
C PHE A 245 -1.79 -7.57 6.52
N SER A 246 -2.66 -8.02 7.44
CA SER A 246 -2.20 -8.72 8.65
C SER A 246 -1.49 -10.02 8.30
N GLU A 247 -2.05 -10.81 7.38
CA GLU A 247 -1.46 -12.06 6.90
C GLU A 247 -0.14 -11.81 6.15
N VAL A 248 -0.10 -10.84 5.23
CA VAL A 248 1.12 -10.49 4.50
C VAL A 248 2.24 -10.08 5.46
N PHE A 249 1.95 -9.21 6.43
CA PHE A 249 2.98 -8.69 7.32
C PHE A 249 3.40 -9.67 8.41
N LEU A 250 2.50 -10.50 8.93
CA LEU A 250 2.87 -11.61 9.82
C LEU A 250 3.75 -12.61 9.08
N GLY A 251 3.37 -12.98 7.86
CA GLY A 251 4.18 -13.85 7.01
C GLY A 251 5.58 -13.29 6.76
N LEU A 252 5.68 -12.00 6.42
CA LEU A 252 6.96 -11.31 6.24
C LEU A 252 7.80 -11.29 7.54
N TYR A 253 7.18 -11.04 8.69
CA TYR A 253 7.86 -11.07 9.99
C TYR A 253 8.46 -12.43 10.29
N HIS A 254 7.67 -13.50 10.15
CA HIS A 254 8.14 -14.86 10.37
C HIS A 254 9.23 -15.28 9.38
N ASP A 255 9.10 -14.91 8.09
CA ASP A 255 10.12 -15.16 7.06
C ASP A 255 11.44 -14.43 7.37
N ALA A 256 11.38 -13.19 7.85
CA ALA A 256 12.57 -12.44 8.25
C ALA A 256 13.30 -13.08 9.44
N HIS A 257 12.56 -13.61 10.42
CA HIS A 257 13.10 -14.26 11.63
C HIS A 257 13.45 -15.74 11.45
N GLY A 258 13.13 -16.35 10.30
CA GLY A 258 13.44 -17.76 10.03
C GLY A 258 12.42 -18.76 10.55
N ASN A 259 11.22 -18.30 10.90
CA ASN A 259 10.09 -19.12 11.33
C ASN A 259 9.33 -19.59 10.07
N GLU A 260 9.91 -20.55 9.34
CA GLU A 260 9.45 -20.90 7.98
C GLU A 260 8.01 -21.43 7.94
N LEU A 261 7.61 -22.26 8.90
CA LEU A 261 6.27 -22.86 8.94
C LEU A 261 5.18 -21.80 9.15
N GLU A 262 5.41 -20.88 10.09
CA GLU A 262 4.50 -19.77 10.35
C GLU A 262 4.47 -18.81 9.17
N ALA A 263 5.63 -18.52 8.56
CA ALA A 263 5.72 -17.68 7.39
C ALA A 263 4.90 -18.23 6.22
N GLU A 264 5.08 -19.51 5.90
CA GLU A 264 4.31 -20.20 4.86
C GLU A 264 2.82 -20.16 5.18
N THR A 265 2.43 -20.45 6.42
CA THR A 265 1.02 -20.44 6.85
C THR A 265 0.35 -19.10 6.56
N TYR A 266 0.95 -17.99 7.00
CA TYR A 266 0.37 -16.66 6.80
C TYR A 266 0.41 -16.20 5.34
N ILE A 267 1.50 -16.43 4.62
CA ILE A 267 1.61 -16.03 3.21
C ILE A 267 0.63 -16.81 2.32
N LEU A 268 0.44 -18.11 2.56
CA LEU A 268 -0.54 -18.91 1.83
C LEU A 268 -1.98 -18.50 2.17
N ALA A 269 -2.26 -18.11 3.42
CA ALA A 269 -3.55 -17.53 3.79
C ALA A 269 -3.82 -16.23 3.00
N ALA A 270 -2.82 -15.33 2.92
CA ALA A 270 -2.93 -14.09 2.14
C ALA A 270 -3.14 -14.33 0.64
N CYS A 271 -2.60 -15.43 0.08
CA CYS A 271 -2.84 -15.81 -1.31
C CYS A 271 -4.31 -16.16 -1.58
N GLY A 272 -5.02 -16.72 -0.59
CA GLY A 272 -6.43 -17.09 -0.66
C GLY A 272 -7.40 -15.94 -0.37
N ASN A 273 -6.90 -14.77 0.07
CA ASN A 273 -7.73 -13.65 0.50
C ASN A 273 -8.24 -12.78 -0.68
N THR A 274 -9.23 -11.94 -0.39
CA THR A 274 -10.11 -11.23 -1.34
C THR A 274 -9.63 -9.85 -1.77
N TYR A 275 -8.37 -9.47 -1.54
CA TYR A 275 -7.85 -8.16 -1.97
C TYR A 275 -8.14 -7.92 -3.47
N PRO A 276 -9.02 -6.97 -3.85
CA PRO A 276 -9.69 -7.03 -5.14
C PRO A 276 -9.04 -6.14 -6.20
N ASN A 277 -7.71 -6.23 -6.37
CA ASN A 277 -7.02 -5.46 -7.41
C ASN A 277 -5.85 -6.21 -8.05
N PRO A 278 -6.07 -6.99 -9.13
CA PRO A 278 -5.01 -7.75 -9.81
C PRO A 278 -4.01 -6.87 -10.57
N ASP A 279 -4.20 -5.55 -10.62
CA ASP A 279 -3.25 -4.61 -11.22
C ASP A 279 -2.31 -3.99 -10.18
N ASP A 280 -2.64 -4.07 -8.89
CA ASP A 280 -1.78 -3.60 -7.79
C ASP A 280 -0.72 -4.65 -7.43
N LEU A 281 0.52 -4.19 -7.14
CA LEU A 281 1.59 -5.06 -6.66
C LEU A 281 1.21 -5.78 -5.36
N TRP A 282 0.43 -5.16 -4.48
CA TRP A 282 0.01 -5.78 -3.23
C TRP A 282 -0.72 -7.09 -3.47
N TYR A 283 -1.63 -7.14 -4.43
CA TYR A 283 -2.29 -8.39 -4.82
C TYR A 283 -1.30 -9.50 -5.16
N HIS A 284 -0.22 -9.17 -5.86
CA HIS A 284 0.78 -10.16 -6.27
C HIS A 284 1.81 -10.47 -5.19
N THR A 285 1.97 -9.61 -4.19
CA THR A 285 3.02 -9.70 -3.17
C THR A 285 3.08 -11.06 -2.46
N PRO A 286 2.00 -11.61 -1.87
CA PRO A 286 2.07 -12.92 -1.22
C PRO A 286 2.32 -14.07 -2.23
N ARG A 287 1.85 -13.93 -3.48
CA ARG A 287 2.09 -14.94 -4.55
C ARG A 287 3.55 -14.95 -4.98
N ILE A 288 4.14 -13.77 -5.12
CA ILE A 288 5.57 -13.59 -5.39
C ILE A 288 6.38 -14.13 -4.22
N HIS A 289 5.98 -13.84 -2.97
CA HIS A 289 6.62 -14.35 -1.77
C HIS A 289 6.65 -15.88 -1.76
N ALA A 290 5.48 -16.53 -1.92
CA ALA A 290 5.37 -17.98 -1.96
C ALA A 290 6.26 -18.58 -3.06
N LYS A 291 6.22 -18.02 -4.27
CA LYS A 291 7.06 -18.48 -5.38
C LYS A 291 8.56 -18.31 -5.10
N ALA A 292 8.97 -17.18 -4.52
CA ALA A 292 10.37 -16.90 -4.17
C ALA A 292 10.90 -17.82 -3.05
N ARG A 293 10.02 -18.46 -2.29
CA ARG A 293 10.35 -19.44 -1.25
C ARG A 293 10.03 -20.88 -1.65
N ASN A 294 9.61 -21.13 -2.88
CA ASN A 294 9.20 -22.43 -3.40
C ASN A 294 8.02 -23.08 -2.64
N TRP A 295 7.13 -22.27 -2.07
CA TRP A 295 5.90 -22.74 -1.42
C TRP A 295 4.79 -22.98 -2.44
N THR A 296 3.96 -23.99 -2.19
CA THR A 296 2.87 -24.37 -3.09
C THR A 296 1.61 -23.62 -2.72
N ILE A 297 1.14 -22.74 -3.62
CA ILE A 297 -0.13 -22.04 -3.43
C ILE A 297 -1.28 -23.05 -3.63
N PRO A 298 -2.20 -23.21 -2.65
CA PRO A 298 -3.38 -24.05 -2.81
C PRO A 298 -4.23 -23.57 -4.00
N GLY A 299 -4.69 -24.51 -4.84
CA GLY A 299 -5.52 -24.24 -6.02
C GLY A 299 -7.00 -24.04 -5.71
#